data_AF-A0A2P6SIN4-F1
#
_entry.id   AF-A0A2P6SIN4-F1
#
_cell.length_a   1.000
_cell.length_b   1.000
_cell.length_c   1.000
_cell.angle_alpha   90.00
_cell.angle_beta   90.00
_cell.angle_gamma   90.00
#
_symmetry.space_group_name_H-M   'P 1'
#
loop_
_entity.id
_entity.type
_entity.pdbx_description
1 polymer ?
#
loop_
_entity_poly.entity_id
_entity_poly.type
_entity_poly.pdbx_seq_one_letter_code
_entity_poly.pdbx_strand_id
1 'polypeptide(L)'
;MPSRLINWQVQFFGREWDFMDLYHLTLFLGVPFLCLLAPFQFTWGALWVAISLYLVSGMGVTISYHRNLAHQSFKVPKWLEYSLAYCAVLSLQGSPLEWVSTHRYHHQFTEKLRDPHSPNKGFWFSHLNWLFDYHSRFGSYDGQLMKNVGDLECQLYYRFLHYTYFLHSVLLGVALYVAGGLPFVIWGMVKFHFTILFWVFITTKVQTFLHWIE
;
A
#
# COMPACT_ATOMS: atom_id res chain seq x y z
N MET A 1 -3.22 20.55 -35.41
CA MET A 1 -2.53 19.60 -34.49
C MET A 1 -3.59 19.03 -33.57
N PRO A 2 -3.97 17.74 -33.66
CA PRO A 2 -4.97 17.20 -32.75
C PRO A 2 -4.31 17.02 -31.38
N SER A 3 -4.90 17.66 -30.38
CA SER A 3 -4.64 17.45 -28.97
C SER A 3 -4.77 15.96 -28.64
N ARG A 4 -3.67 15.33 -28.21
CA ARG A 4 -3.75 14.07 -27.46
C ARG A 4 -4.33 14.40 -26.08
N LEU A 5 -5.65 14.60 -26.02
CA LEU A 5 -6.39 14.44 -24.78
C LEU A 5 -6.23 12.96 -24.42
N ILE A 6 -5.34 12.70 -23.46
CA ILE A 6 -5.14 11.36 -22.92
C ILE A 6 -6.46 10.98 -22.25
N ASN A 7 -7.15 10.04 -22.88
CA ASN A 7 -8.48 9.60 -22.51
C ASN A 7 -8.38 8.67 -21.29
N TRP A 8 -8.09 9.23 -20.11
CA TRP A 8 -8.17 8.50 -18.84
C TRP A 8 -9.63 8.43 -18.40
N GLN A 9 -10.47 7.77 -19.17
CA GLN A 9 -11.69 7.20 -18.61
C GLN A 9 -11.22 6.06 -17.73
N VAL A 10 -11.24 6.25 -16.40
CA VAL A 10 -11.04 5.16 -15.45
C VAL A 10 -12.23 4.21 -15.63
N GLN A 11 -12.12 3.29 -16.58
CA GLN A 11 -13.06 2.20 -16.76
C GLN A 11 -12.69 1.13 -15.73
N PHE A 12 -13.06 1.36 -14.48
CA PHE A 12 -12.89 0.36 -13.43
C PHE A 12 -13.62 -0.94 -13.79
N PHE A 13 -14.83 -0.79 -14.34
CA PHE A 13 -15.60 -1.88 -14.94
C PHE A 13 -15.36 -1.89 -16.45
N GLY A 14 -14.87 -3.03 -16.98
CA GLY A 14 -14.65 -3.23 -18.42
C GLY A 14 -13.19 -3.26 -18.88
N ARG A 15 -12.21 -3.02 -17.99
CA ARG A 15 -10.77 -3.20 -18.28
C ARG A 15 -10.29 -4.62 -17.97
N GLU A 16 -9.15 -4.99 -18.54
CA GLU A 16 -8.42 -6.21 -18.15
C GLU A 16 -7.76 -6.03 -16.78
N TRP A 17 -7.88 -7.04 -15.93
CA TRP A 17 -7.30 -7.06 -14.58
C TRP A 17 -5.98 -7.81 -14.61
N ASP A 18 -4.95 -7.25 -14.00
CA ASP A 18 -3.66 -7.91 -13.88
C ASP A 18 -3.55 -8.71 -12.57
N PHE A 19 -2.44 -9.44 -12.42
CA PHE A 19 -2.16 -10.22 -11.21
C PHE A 19 -2.12 -9.36 -9.95
N MET A 20 -1.62 -8.13 -10.05
CA MET A 20 -1.52 -7.22 -8.91
C MET A 20 -2.89 -6.70 -8.50
N ASP A 21 -3.78 -6.42 -9.44
CA ASP A 21 -5.16 -6.06 -9.15
C ASP A 21 -5.89 -7.17 -8.38
N LEU A 22 -5.74 -8.42 -8.85
CA LEU A 22 -6.30 -9.60 -8.18
C LEU A 22 -5.68 -9.83 -6.81
N TYR A 23 -4.38 -9.61 -6.66
CA TYR A 23 -3.68 -9.70 -5.39
C TYR A 23 -4.19 -8.65 -4.38
N HIS A 24 -4.28 -7.38 -4.78
CA HIS A 24 -4.82 -6.32 -3.92
C HIS A 24 -6.29 -6.56 -3.56
N LEU A 25 -7.11 -7.04 -4.51
CA LEU A 25 -8.50 -7.42 -4.24
C LEU A 25 -8.58 -8.56 -3.24
N THR A 26 -7.74 -9.58 -3.39
CA THR A 26 -7.67 -10.73 -2.47
C THR A 26 -7.27 -10.29 -1.07
N LEU A 27 -6.28 -9.42 -0.93
CA LEU A 27 -5.93 -8.85 0.37
C LEU A 27 -7.07 -8.02 0.97
N PHE A 28 -7.69 -7.16 0.16
CA PHE A 28 -8.73 -6.24 0.60
C PHE A 28 -10.00 -6.95 1.05
N LEU A 29 -10.45 -7.98 0.33
CA LEU A 29 -11.64 -8.75 0.66
C LEU A 29 -11.32 -9.92 1.60
N GLY A 30 -10.27 -10.68 1.30
CA GLY A 30 -9.93 -11.91 2.01
C GLY A 30 -9.52 -11.68 3.46
N VAL A 31 -8.76 -10.61 3.76
CA VAL A 31 -8.33 -10.35 5.14
C VAL A 31 -9.49 -10.04 6.08
N PRO A 32 -10.46 -9.16 5.75
CA PRO A 32 -11.66 -8.99 6.58
C PRO A 32 -12.41 -10.29 6.84
N PHE A 33 -12.60 -11.14 5.83
CA PHE A 33 -13.24 -12.45 6.03
C PHE A 33 -12.45 -13.35 6.98
N LEU A 34 -11.11 -13.38 6.88
CA LEU A 34 -10.26 -14.10 7.82
C LEU A 34 -10.36 -13.52 9.25
N CYS A 35 -10.53 -12.21 9.39
CA CYS A 35 -10.66 -11.55 10.69
C CYS A 35 -11.96 -11.95 11.42
N LEU A 36 -13.01 -12.40 10.71
CA LEU A 36 -14.22 -12.94 11.34
C LEU A 36 -13.92 -14.21 12.16
N LEU A 37 -12.82 -14.90 11.87
CA LEU A 37 -12.38 -16.07 12.62
C LEU A 37 -11.54 -15.73 13.86
N ALA A 38 -11.11 -14.47 14.01
CA ALA A 38 -10.22 -14.04 15.08
C ALA A 38 -10.73 -14.34 16.51
N PRO A 39 -12.04 -14.19 16.84
CA PRO A 39 -12.56 -14.52 18.16
C PRO A 39 -12.38 -16.00 18.53
N PHE A 40 -12.45 -16.89 17.54
CA PHE A 40 -12.31 -18.34 17.72
C PHE A 40 -10.85 -18.80 17.77
N GLN A 41 -9.91 -17.90 17.50
CA GLN A 41 -8.47 -18.17 17.39
C GLN A 41 -7.67 -17.24 18.31
N PHE A 42 -8.31 -16.73 19.37
CA PHE A 42 -7.68 -15.82 20.31
C PHE A 42 -6.66 -16.54 21.20
N THR A 43 -5.46 -15.96 21.26
CA THR A 43 -4.47 -16.24 22.31
C THR A 43 -3.77 -14.94 22.67
N TRP A 44 -3.25 -14.83 23.90
CA TRP A 44 -2.46 -13.66 24.30
C TRP A 44 -1.21 -13.48 23.43
N GLY A 45 -0.55 -14.57 23.02
CA GLY A 45 0.60 -14.51 22.12
C GLY A 45 0.24 -13.92 20.75
N ALA A 46 -0.88 -14.39 20.17
CA ALA A 46 -1.37 -13.90 18.89
C ALA A 46 -1.75 -12.40 18.93
N LEU A 47 -2.37 -11.95 20.04
CA LEU A 47 -2.66 -10.53 20.26
C LEU A 47 -1.39 -9.68 20.30
N TRP A 48 -0.37 -10.11 21.07
CA TRP A 48 0.89 -9.36 21.16
C TRP A 48 1.66 -9.32 19.84
N VAL A 49 1.62 -10.40 19.06
CA VAL A 49 2.17 -10.41 17.71
C VAL A 49 1.45 -9.41 16.80
N ALA A 50 0.11 -9.36 16.85
CA ALA A 50 -0.66 -8.40 16.07
C ALA A 50 -0.31 -6.95 16.43
N ILE A 51 -0.24 -6.63 17.73
CA ILE A 51 0.14 -5.30 18.23
C ILE A 51 1.57 -4.95 17.78
N SER A 52 2.51 -5.88 17.93
CA SER A 52 3.91 -5.66 17.56
C SER A 52 4.06 -5.41 16.06
N LEU A 53 3.41 -6.24 15.23
CA LEU A 53 3.41 -6.05 13.78
C LEU A 53 2.74 -4.74 13.36
N TYR A 54 1.65 -4.36 14.02
CA TYR A 54 0.98 -3.07 13.79
C TYR A 54 1.94 -1.89 14.05
N LEU A 55 2.61 -1.88 15.20
CA LEU A 55 3.54 -0.81 15.57
C LEU A 55 4.75 -0.78 14.65
N VAL A 56 5.41 -1.92 14.42
CA VAL A 56 6.62 -2.02 13.60
C VAL A 56 6.33 -1.61 12.15
N SER A 57 5.25 -2.13 11.55
CA SER A 57 4.92 -1.82 10.17
C SER A 57 4.36 -0.40 10.00
N GLY A 58 3.55 0.09 10.96
CA GLY A 58 3.04 1.46 10.96
C GLY A 58 4.16 2.50 11.13
N MET A 59 5.12 2.25 12.02
CA MET A 59 6.33 3.08 12.13
C MET A 59 7.18 2.99 10.87
N GLY A 60 7.31 1.80 10.28
CA GLY A 60 7.97 1.62 8.98
C GLY A 60 7.38 2.55 7.91
N VAL A 61 6.06 2.54 7.73
CA VAL A 61 5.40 3.42 6.75
C VAL A 61 5.61 4.90 7.10
N THR A 62 5.39 5.28 8.36
CA THR A 62 5.44 6.68 8.79
C THR A 62 6.85 7.28 8.72
N ILE A 63 7.85 6.53 9.18
CA ILE A 63 9.24 6.99 9.28
C ILE A 63 9.97 6.76 7.96
N SER A 64 9.86 5.54 7.39
CA SER A 64 10.54 5.19 6.13
C SER A 64 9.79 5.72 4.92
N TYR A 65 8.70 5.05 4.51
CA TYR A 65 8.04 5.35 3.24
C TYR A 65 7.63 6.83 3.14
N HIS A 66 7.01 7.37 4.18
CA HIS A 66 6.50 8.72 4.20
C HIS A 66 7.60 9.78 4.38
N ARG A 67 8.21 9.87 5.57
CA ARG A 67 9.12 10.99 5.90
C ARG A 67 10.50 10.87 5.26
N ASN A 68 11.08 9.67 5.26
CA ASN A 68 12.45 9.46 4.77
C ASN A 68 12.51 9.27 3.25
N LEU A 69 11.67 8.40 2.66
CA LEU A 69 11.76 8.07 1.23
C LEU A 69 10.95 9.03 0.36
N ALA A 70 9.70 9.30 0.71
CA ALA A 70 8.85 10.17 -0.11
C ALA A 70 9.17 11.65 0.06
N HIS A 71 9.26 12.13 1.31
CA HIS A 71 9.53 13.54 1.61
C HIS A 71 11.01 13.88 1.80
N GLN A 72 11.90 12.88 1.91
CA GLN A 72 13.34 13.09 2.12
C GLN A 72 13.66 14.07 3.26
N SER A 73 12.84 14.09 4.31
CA SER A 73 12.91 15.08 5.40
C SER A 73 14.14 14.92 6.30
N PHE A 74 14.77 13.75 6.27
CA PHE A 74 16.00 13.47 7.01
C PHE A 74 16.78 12.34 6.32
N LYS A 75 18.09 12.27 6.62
CA LYS A 75 18.99 11.21 6.13
C LYS A 75 19.40 10.30 7.29
N VAL A 76 19.45 9.01 7.02
CA VAL A 76 19.91 7.96 7.95
C VAL A 76 20.97 7.09 7.25
N PRO A 77 21.84 6.38 7.99
CA PRO A 77 22.73 5.41 7.38
C PRO A 77 21.93 4.31 6.67
N LYS A 78 22.47 3.77 5.57
CA LYS A 78 21.75 2.86 4.66
C LYS A 78 21.23 1.59 5.34
N TRP A 79 21.94 1.03 6.31
CA TRP A 79 21.44 -0.13 7.05
C TRP A 79 20.12 0.18 7.76
N LEU A 80 20.00 1.35 8.39
CA LEU A 80 18.80 1.77 9.10
C LEU A 80 17.68 2.13 8.12
N GLU A 81 18.02 2.84 7.03
CA GLU A 81 17.11 3.15 5.93
C GLU A 81 16.42 1.87 5.40
N TYR A 82 17.23 0.85 5.11
CA TYR A 82 16.78 -0.41 4.55
C TYR A 82 15.98 -1.23 5.56
N SER A 83 16.41 -1.31 6.82
CA SER A 83 15.64 -1.97 7.87
C SER A 83 14.26 -1.34 8.08
N LEU A 84 14.18 0.00 8.15
CA LEU A 84 12.90 0.70 8.30
C LEU A 84 12.00 0.52 7.07
N ALA A 85 12.59 0.51 5.86
CA ALA A 85 11.85 0.22 4.64
C ALA A 85 11.31 -1.21 4.62
N TYR A 86 12.06 -2.19 5.14
CA TYR A 86 11.58 -3.58 5.26
C TYR A 86 10.41 -3.69 6.24
N CYS A 87 10.48 -3.01 7.38
CA CYS A 87 9.35 -2.92 8.31
C CYS A 87 8.09 -2.39 7.62
N ALA A 88 8.25 -1.39 6.74
CA ALA A 88 7.16 -0.86 5.94
C ALA A 88 6.61 -1.85 4.91
N VAL A 89 7.45 -2.71 4.29
CA VAL A 89 6.98 -3.80 3.40
C VAL A 89 6.01 -4.72 4.13
N LEU A 90 6.26 -5.02 5.41
CA LEU A 90 5.36 -5.85 6.24
C LEU A 90 4.00 -5.19 6.49
N SER A 91 3.81 -3.91 6.14
CA SER A 91 2.51 -3.21 6.22
C SER A 91 1.50 -3.73 5.20
N LEU A 92 1.98 -4.35 4.12
CA LEU A 92 1.22 -4.81 2.96
C LEU A 92 0.52 -3.68 2.16
N GLN A 93 1.03 -2.44 2.22
CA GLN A 93 0.48 -1.27 1.49
C GLN A 93 1.09 -1.01 0.10
N GLY A 94 1.85 -1.97 -0.42
CA GLY A 94 2.62 -1.84 -1.66
C GLY A 94 4.12 -1.84 -1.39
N SER A 95 4.88 -2.10 -2.45
CA SER A 95 6.34 -2.02 -2.42
C SER A 95 6.83 -0.58 -2.21
N PRO A 96 8.11 -0.38 -1.84
CA PRO A 96 8.64 0.97 -1.61
C PRO A 96 8.51 1.88 -2.84
N LEU A 97 8.72 1.34 -4.05
CA LEU A 97 8.60 2.07 -5.31
C LEU A 97 7.16 2.53 -5.54
N GLU A 98 6.18 1.63 -5.40
CA GLU A 98 4.76 1.92 -5.63
C GLU A 98 4.22 2.95 -4.64
N TRP A 99 4.48 2.76 -3.35
CA TRP A 99 3.96 3.63 -2.30
C TRP A 99 4.55 5.03 -2.43
N VAL A 100 5.87 5.13 -2.58
CA VAL A 100 6.55 6.43 -2.70
C VAL A 100 6.16 7.15 -3.99
N SER A 101 6.06 6.43 -5.11
CA SER A 101 5.61 6.98 -6.39
C SER A 101 4.20 7.56 -6.27
N THR A 102 3.27 6.80 -5.70
CA THR A 102 1.88 7.24 -5.46
C THR A 102 1.86 8.49 -4.59
N HIS A 103 2.57 8.47 -3.46
CA HIS A 103 2.59 9.56 -2.49
C HIS A 103 3.19 10.85 -3.07
N ARG A 104 4.29 10.73 -3.82
CA ARG A 104 4.91 11.87 -4.52
C ARG A 104 3.96 12.46 -5.57
N TYR A 105 3.30 11.61 -6.35
CA TYR A 105 2.32 12.09 -7.34
C TYR A 105 1.11 12.76 -6.68
N HIS A 106 0.63 12.20 -5.58
CA HIS A 106 -0.45 12.79 -4.81
C HIS A 106 -0.10 14.21 -4.33
N HIS A 107 1.08 14.43 -3.75
CA HIS A 107 1.52 15.77 -3.33
C HIS A 107 1.82 16.72 -4.51
N GLN A 108 2.35 16.20 -5.61
CA GLN A 108 2.68 17.03 -6.78
C GLN A 108 1.43 17.47 -7.56
N PHE A 109 0.42 16.61 -7.61
CA PHE A 109 -0.77 16.78 -8.44
C PHE A 109 -2.06 16.82 -7.63
N THR A 110 -1.99 17.14 -6.33
CA THR A 110 -3.11 17.28 -5.39
C THR A 110 -4.34 17.88 -6.07
N GLU A 111 -5.47 17.15 -6.03
CA GLU A 111 -6.76 17.53 -6.64
C GLU A 111 -6.76 17.72 -8.18
N LYS A 112 -5.68 17.34 -8.86
CA LYS A 112 -5.60 17.35 -10.33
C LYS A 112 -5.79 15.94 -10.88
N LEU A 113 -5.97 15.85 -12.19
CA LEU A 113 -6.21 14.58 -12.89
C LEU A 113 -5.11 13.52 -12.66
N ARG A 114 -3.86 13.98 -12.47
CA ARG A 114 -2.69 13.13 -12.24
C ARG A 114 -2.51 12.68 -10.78
N ASP A 115 -3.36 13.14 -9.86
CA ASP A 115 -3.44 12.59 -8.51
C ASP A 115 -3.99 11.15 -8.59
N PRO A 116 -3.25 10.13 -8.10
CA PRO A 116 -3.66 8.73 -8.15
C PRO A 116 -5.01 8.48 -7.50
N HIS A 117 -5.37 9.27 -6.48
CA HIS A 117 -6.63 9.12 -5.73
C HIS A 117 -7.38 10.44 -5.60
N SER A 118 -7.37 11.24 -6.68
CA SER A 118 -8.05 12.52 -6.77
C SER A 118 -9.54 12.43 -6.36
N PRO A 119 -10.04 13.31 -5.47
CA PRO A 119 -11.47 13.41 -5.16
C PRO A 119 -12.32 13.73 -6.39
N ASN A 120 -11.74 14.44 -7.36
CA ASN A 120 -12.41 14.82 -8.61
C ASN A 120 -12.76 13.64 -9.52
N LYS A 121 -12.25 12.44 -9.23
CA LYS A 121 -12.63 11.18 -9.89
C LYS A 121 -13.83 10.49 -9.22
N GLY A 122 -14.39 11.09 -8.16
CA GLY A 122 -15.55 10.61 -7.42
C GLY A 122 -15.20 10.00 -6.06
N PHE A 123 -16.19 9.94 -5.18
CA PHE A 123 -16.07 9.41 -3.81
C PHE A 123 -15.48 7.98 -3.81
N TRP A 124 -16.15 7.03 -4.47
CA TRP A 124 -15.69 5.64 -4.49
C TRP A 124 -14.30 5.46 -5.12
N PHE A 125 -13.95 6.28 -6.10
CA PHE A 125 -12.64 6.20 -6.73
C PHE A 125 -11.53 6.67 -5.80
N SER A 126 -11.69 7.80 -5.13
CA SER A 126 -10.69 8.35 -4.20
C SER A 126 -10.50 7.49 -2.95
N HIS A 127 -11.53 6.75 -2.55
CA HIS A 127 -11.50 5.95 -1.32
C HIS A 127 -11.06 4.50 -1.53
N LEU A 128 -11.47 3.86 -2.63
CA LEU A 128 -11.33 2.42 -2.83
C LEU A 128 -10.81 2.03 -4.20
N ASN A 129 -11.44 2.49 -5.29
CA ASN A 129 -11.25 1.86 -6.60
C ASN A 129 -9.83 2.02 -7.15
N TRP A 130 -9.17 3.14 -6.82
CA TRP A 130 -7.80 3.38 -7.28
C TRP A 130 -6.80 2.32 -6.77
N LEU A 131 -7.08 1.65 -5.64
CA LEU A 131 -6.23 0.58 -5.11
C LEU A 131 -6.15 -0.60 -6.06
N PHE A 132 -7.23 -0.86 -6.80
CA PHE A 132 -7.32 -1.92 -7.80
C PHE A 132 -7.23 -1.34 -9.21
N ASP A 133 -6.44 -0.30 -9.43
CA ASP A 133 -6.09 0.18 -10.77
C ASP A 133 -4.56 0.25 -10.88
N TYR A 134 -3.92 -0.92 -10.80
CA TYR A 134 -2.47 -1.03 -10.82
C TYR A 134 -1.90 -0.52 -12.14
N HIS A 135 -2.44 -1.00 -13.25
CA HIS A 135 -1.95 -0.69 -14.58
C HIS A 135 -1.99 0.81 -14.90
N SER A 136 -3.06 1.53 -14.54
CA SER A 136 -3.13 2.96 -14.81
C SER A 136 -2.19 3.79 -13.92
N ARG A 137 -1.83 3.29 -12.74
CA ARG A 137 -0.91 3.97 -11.81
C ARG A 137 0.55 3.72 -12.14
N PHE A 138 0.89 2.49 -12.52
CA PHE A 138 2.27 2.02 -12.57
C PHE A 138 2.66 1.35 -13.88
N GLY A 139 1.71 1.16 -14.80
CA GLY A 139 1.92 0.47 -16.06
C GLY A 139 1.96 -1.03 -15.90
N SER A 140 2.76 -1.69 -16.73
CA SER A 140 3.13 -3.08 -16.48
C SER A 140 3.92 -3.20 -15.16
N TYR A 141 3.86 -4.38 -14.55
CA TYR A 141 4.57 -4.71 -13.31
C TYR A 141 6.11 -4.56 -13.41
N ASP A 142 6.65 -4.33 -14.60
CA ASP A 142 8.05 -4.00 -14.82
C ASP A 142 8.43 -2.56 -14.45
N GLY A 143 7.46 -1.71 -14.06
CA GLY A 143 7.71 -0.37 -13.55
C GLY A 143 7.82 0.72 -14.61
N GLN A 144 7.47 0.43 -15.88
CA GLN A 144 7.63 1.38 -17.00
C GLN A 144 6.97 2.76 -16.80
N LEU A 145 6.02 2.94 -15.87
CA LEU A 145 5.40 4.24 -15.60
C LEU A 145 5.92 4.99 -14.36
N MET A 146 6.80 4.42 -13.53
CA MET A 146 7.21 5.04 -12.25
C MET A 146 8.33 6.10 -12.41
N LYS A 147 8.06 7.18 -13.14
CA LYS A 147 9.09 8.18 -13.50
C LYS A 147 9.57 9.08 -12.35
N ASN A 148 8.86 9.11 -11.23
CA ASN A 148 9.12 10.02 -10.10
C ASN A 148 9.89 9.37 -8.93
N VAL A 149 10.40 8.14 -9.11
CA VAL A 149 11.14 7.38 -8.07
C VAL A 149 12.47 6.81 -8.57
N GLY A 150 13.08 7.44 -9.58
CA GLY A 150 14.37 7.00 -10.12
C GLY A 150 15.50 6.97 -9.08
N ASP A 151 15.43 7.78 -8.03
CA ASP A 151 16.35 7.75 -6.88
C ASP A 151 16.29 6.43 -6.08
N LEU A 152 15.11 5.80 -6.01
CA LEU A 152 14.91 4.49 -5.39
C LEU A 152 15.23 3.36 -6.38
N GLU A 153 14.78 3.50 -7.63
CA GLU A 153 14.97 2.50 -8.69
C GLU A 153 16.45 2.22 -8.99
N CYS A 154 17.32 3.24 -8.89
CA CYS A 154 18.77 3.07 -9.02
C CYS A 154 19.38 2.13 -7.95
N GLN A 155 18.67 1.84 -6.86
CA GLN A 155 19.17 1.00 -5.77
C GLN A 155 18.67 -0.45 -5.93
N LEU A 156 19.60 -1.41 -5.93
CA LEU A 156 19.27 -2.83 -6.05
C LEU A 156 18.31 -3.32 -4.97
N TYR A 157 18.46 -2.81 -3.74
CA TYR A 157 17.62 -3.18 -2.61
C TYR A 157 16.12 -2.91 -2.85
N TYR A 158 15.77 -1.73 -3.35
CA TYR A 158 14.37 -1.38 -3.58
C TYR A 158 13.76 -2.08 -4.79
N ARG A 159 14.56 -2.32 -5.84
CA ARG A 159 14.14 -3.19 -6.95
C ARG A 159 13.90 -4.62 -6.49
N PHE A 160 14.78 -5.17 -5.64
CA PHE A 160 14.59 -6.48 -5.04
C PHE A 160 13.25 -6.53 -4.29
N LEU A 161 13.03 -5.62 -3.33
CA LEU A 161 11.78 -5.56 -2.57
C LEU A 161 10.53 -5.40 -3.44
N HIS A 162 10.62 -4.67 -4.55
CA HIS A 162 9.53 -4.51 -5.50
C HIS A 162 9.22 -5.85 -6.21
N TYR A 163 10.20 -6.47 -6.85
CA TYR A 163 9.96 -7.71 -7.59
C TYR A 163 9.64 -8.91 -6.69
N THR A 164 10.13 -8.94 -5.45
CA THR A 164 9.83 -9.99 -4.47
C THR A 164 8.71 -9.62 -3.50
N TYR A 165 7.98 -8.52 -3.74
CA TYR A 165 6.99 -8.00 -2.80
C TYR A 165 5.95 -9.06 -2.38
N PHE A 166 5.36 -9.77 -3.35
CA PHE A 166 4.43 -10.87 -3.08
C PHE A 166 5.04 -11.96 -2.20
N LEU A 167 6.31 -12.31 -2.43
CA LEU A 167 7.01 -13.34 -1.66
C LEU A 167 7.17 -12.93 -0.19
N HIS A 168 7.47 -11.66 0.10
CA HIS A 168 7.59 -11.19 1.49
C HIS A 168 6.27 -11.34 2.27
N SER A 169 5.13 -11.12 1.61
CA SER A 169 3.80 -11.31 2.19
C SER A 169 3.54 -12.78 2.52
N VAL A 170 3.89 -13.69 1.61
CA VAL A 170 3.77 -15.15 1.83
C VAL A 170 4.72 -15.61 2.93
N LEU A 171 5.98 -15.16 2.91
CA LEU A 171 6.97 -15.51 3.93
C LEU A 171 6.57 -15.04 5.32
N LEU A 172 5.98 -13.85 5.46
CA LEU A 172 5.43 -13.39 6.73
C LEU A 172 4.32 -14.33 7.22
N GLY A 173 3.38 -14.73 6.35
CA GLY A 173 2.32 -15.66 6.68
C GLY A 173 2.85 -17.04 7.12
N VAL A 174 3.82 -17.59 6.40
CA VAL A 174 4.49 -18.86 6.75
C VAL A 174 5.23 -18.73 8.07
N ALA A 175 5.98 -17.65 8.29
CA ALA A 175 6.72 -17.42 9.53
C ALA A 175 5.78 -17.34 10.75
N LEU A 176 4.65 -16.66 10.61
CA LEU A 176 3.60 -16.60 11.63
C LEU A 176 3.00 -17.98 11.94
N TYR A 177 2.72 -18.76 10.89
CA TYR A 177 2.19 -20.11 11.04
C TYR A 177 3.17 -21.04 11.75
N VAL A 178 4.45 -21.01 11.38
CA VAL A 178 5.49 -21.80 12.03
C VAL A 178 5.68 -21.38 13.50
N ALA A 179 5.57 -20.08 13.80
CA ALA A 179 5.78 -19.56 15.15
C ALA A 179 4.63 -19.87 16.13
N GLY A 180 3.38 -19.89 15.67
CA GLY A 180 2.23 -20.04 16.58
C GLY A 180 0.94 -20.51 15.92
N GLY A 181 1.03 -21.14 14.75
CA GLY A 181 -0.09 -21.74 14.04
C GLY A 181 -1.11 -20.74 13.50
N LEU A 182 -2.33 -21.22 13.28
CA LEU A 182 -3.44 -20.42 12.76
C LEU A 182 -3.78 -19.16 13.60
N PRO A 183 -3.72 -19.20 14.96
CA PRO A 183 -3.91 -17.99 15.78
C PRO A 183 -2.99 -16.83 15.36
N PHE A 184 -1.71 -17.11 15.15
CA PHE A 184 -0.72 -16.08 14.82
C PHE A 184 -0.92 -15.53 13.41
N VAL A 185 -1.30 -16.38 12.45
CA VAL A 185 -1.63 -15.93 11.09
C VAL A 185 -2.86 -15.03 11.11
N ILE A 186 -3.96 -15.48 11.72
CA ILE A 186 -5.23 -14.74 11.71
C ILE A 186 -5.08 -13.41 12.42
N TRP A 187 -4.51 -13.39 13.63
CA TRP A 187 -4.27 -12.14 14.37
C TRP A 187 -3.20 -11.27 13.72
N GLY A 188 -2.17 -11.88 13.11
CA GLY A 188 -1.17 -11.17 12.31
C GLY A 188 -1.78 -10.51 11.06
N MET A 189 -2.91 -11.01 10.54
CA MET A 189 -3.66 -10.37 9.45
C MET A 189 -4.68 -9.35 9.97
N VAL A 190 -5.18 -9.48 11.20
CA VAL A 190 -6.06 -8.45 11.84
C VAL A 190 -5.40 -7.07 11.84
N LYS A 191 -4.07 -6.99 12.06
CA LYS A 191 -3.35 -5.71 11.95
C LYS A 191 -3.51 -5.05 10.58
N PHE A 192 -3.59 -5.84 9.51
CA PHE A 192 -3.71 -5.33 8.14
C PHE A 192 -5.08 -4.69 7.91
N HIS A 193 -6.13 -5.25 8.51
CA HIS A 193 -7.45 -4.63 8.50
C HIS A 193 -7.42 -3.22 9.13
N PHE A 194 -6.83 -3.09 10.33
CA PHE A 194 -6.66 -1.77 10.96
C PHE A 194 -5.78 -0.83 10.15
N THR A 195 -4.77 -1.36 9.46
CA THR A 195 -3.88 -0.60 8.58
C THR A 195 -4.65 -0.04 7.37
N ILE A 196 -5.48 -0.86 6.70
CA ILE A 196 -6.36 -0.41 5.60
C ILE A 196 -7.33 0.66 6.10
N LEU A 197 -8.01 0.42 7.22
CA LEU A 197 -8.98 1.37 7.78
C LEU A 197 -8.33 2.72 8.10
N PHE A 198 -7.15 2.71 8.72
CA PHE A 198 -6.37 3.91 8.99
C PHE A 198 -5.99 4.64 7.69
N TRP A 199 -5.66 3.90 6.65
CA TRP A 199 -5.25 4.45 5.36
C TRP A 199 -6.43 5.09 4.59
N VAL A 200 -7.58 4.40 4.53
CA VAL A 200 -8.85 4.97 4.05
C VAL A 200 -9.23 6.20 4.88
N PHE A 201 -9.02 6.17 6.20
CA PHE A 201 -9.31 7.31 7.07
C PHE A 201 -8.37 8.51 6.82
N ILE A 202 -7.09 8.30 6.51
CA ILE A 202 -6.18 9.40 6.15
C ILE A 202 -6.52 9.99 4.78
N THR A 203 -6.78 9.17 3.77
CA THR A 203 -7.20 9.67 2.45
C THR A 203 -8.55 10.41 2.53
N THR A 204 -9.47 9.95 3.39
CA THR A 204 -10.77 10.64 3.59
C THR A 204 -10.63 12.03 4.23
N LYS A 205 -9.76 12.16 5.25
CA LYS A 205 -9.58 13.38 6.04
C LYS A 205 -8.73 14.44 5.35
N VAL A 206 -7.73 14.04 4.56
CA VAL A 206 -6.82 14.99 3.90
C VAL A 206 -7.44 15.59 2.63
N GLN A 207 -8.47 14.97 2.04
CA GLN A 207 -8.97 15.42 0.72
C GLN A 207 -10.49 15.53 0.51
N THR A 208 -11.34 14.83 1.27
CA THR A 208 -12.75 14.61 0.82
C THR A 208 -13.84 15.16 1.72
N PHE A 209 -13.63 15.28 3.03
CA PHE A 209 -14.74 15.68 3.93
C PHE A 209 -15.20 17.14 3.73
N LEU A 210 -14.35 18.02 3.20
CA LEU A 210 -14.72 19.41 2.90
C LEU A 210 -15.29 19.58 1.48
N HIS A 211 -14.96 18.70 0.54
CA HIS A 211 -15.29 18.87 -0.88
C HIS A 211 -16.68 18.34 -1.28
N TRP A 212 -17.29 17.50 -0.44
CA TRP A 212 -18.52 16.76 -0.76
C TRP A 212 -19.70 17.04 0.19
N ILE A 213 -19.55 17.98 1.12
CA ILE A 213 -20.59 18.39 2.09
C ILE A 213 -21.04 19.85 1.84
N GLU A 214 -20.55 20.47 0.76
CA GLU A 214 -21.04 21.74 0.21
C GLU A 214 -21.88 21.47 -1.04
#